data_AF-A0A963RMK5-F1
#
_entry.id   AF-A0A963RMK5-F1
#
_cell.length_a   1.000
_cell.length_b   1.000
_cell.length_c   1.000
_cell.angle_alpha   90.00
_cell.angle_beta   90.00
_cell.angle_gamma   90.00
#
_symmetry.space_group_name_H-M   'P 1'
#
loop_
_entity.id
_entity.type
_entity.pdbx_description
1 polymer ?
#
loop_
_entity_poly.entity_id
_entity_poly.type
_entity_poly.pdbx_seq_one_letter_code
_entity_poly.pdbx_strand_id
1 'polypeptide(L)'
;FLFDEPTTGLHFDDIAKLMRAFRKLLDAGHSLVVIEHNLDVMRAADWLIDLGPEGGDAGGEIVAEGAPDEVARHPASHTGAALRAYAQALGEAGHAAQEPQLLYKKELSAPATQGPTAGNAIEIVHAREHNLKNLSVDIPRGKFNVITGVSGSGKSTLAFDILFNEGQRRYLESLNAYARSIVQPAGRPEVDAVYGIPPTVAIEQRLSRGGRKSTVGTTTEVWHFLRLLYVKLGVQHCVHDGAAVLPQSAERIAAQLLQRYRGQTIGLLAPLVVGRKGVYTELADWARPRGFTHLRVDGEFLPTTGFPRIDRFKEHTIELPVMSLPVSPGNEVQLRESLARALEHGKGVVHVLSDLTGLHAAMETGAPTAGIGRVEVFSTKRACPVCATSYAELDPRLFSYNSKHGWCPDCVGTGVRLTKEQRKALDDSVLAADEKGREQSFAEPEVEDVSDAACPTCQGTRLNPVARAVLLESGTAQGIAITGLARMSVSELRHWFEGLQLQGRDADIARDLLPEI
;
A
#
# COMPACT_ATOMS: atom_id res chain seq x y z
N PHE A 1 -18.00 16.69 -4.80
CA PHE A 1 -17.02 15.93 -4.01
C PHE A 1 -17.47 15.91 -2.56
N LEU A 2 -17.29 14.77 -1.88
CA LEU A 2 -17.55 14.60 -0.45
C LEU A 2 -16.22 14.30 0.23
N PHE A 3 -15.85 15.08 1.23
CA PHE A 3 -14.64 14.89 2.02
C PHE A 3 -15.00 14.74 3.49
N ASP A 4 -14.38 13.78 4.17
CA ASP A 4 -14.62 13.48 5.56
C ASP A 4 -13.36 13.80 6.38
N GLU A 5 -13.46 14.81 7.24
CA GLU A 5 -12.40 15.37 8.11
C GLU A 5 -11.01 15.52 7.43
N PRO A 6 -10.92 16.18 6.25
CA PRO A 6 -9.71 16.18 5.41
C PRO A 6 -8.51 16.93 5.99
N THR A 7 -8.71 17.67 7.08
CA THR A 7 -7.71 18.44 7.82
C THR A 7 -7.14 17.69 9.03
N THR A 8 -7.67 16.51 9.33
CA THR A 8 -7.18 15.68 10.44
C THR A 8 -5.68 15.39 10.29
N GLY A 9 -4.89 15.77 11.30
CA GLY A 9 -3.45 15.56 11.32
C GLY A 9 -2.63 16.50 10.42
N LEU A 10 -3.24 17.49 9.78
CA LEU A 10 -2.52 18.48 8.99
C LEU A 10 -1.95 19.61 9.86
N HIS A 11 -0.75 20.05 9.51
CA HIS A 11 -0.17 21.29 10.04
C HIS A 11 -0.94 22.52 9.50
N PHE A 12 -0.95 23.63 10.23
CA PHE A 12 -1.69 24.85 9.85
C PHE A 12 -1.34 25.35 8.43
N ASP A 13 -0.07 25.30 8.04
CA ASP A 13 0.38 25.67 6.69
C ASP A 13 -0.13 24.75 5.58
N ASP A 14 -0.41 23.48 5.91
CA ASP A 14 -0.94 22.49 4.98
C ASP A 14 -2.45 22.59 4.83
N ILE A 15 -3.16 23.08 5.85
CA ILE A 15 -4.58 23.48 5.75
C ILE A 15 -4.72 24.58 4.70
N ALA A 16 -3.83 25.56 4.65
CA ALA A 16 -3.84 26.60 3.63
C ALA A 16 -3.60 26.06 2.20
N LYS A 17 -2.84 24.97 2.05
CA LYS A 17 -2.68 24.28 0.75
C LYS A 17 -3.95 23.51 0.38
N LEU A 18 -4.56 22.81 1.33
CA LEU A 18 -5.83 22.11 1.13
C LEU A 18 -6.94 23.08 0.70
N MET A 19 -7.06 24.22 1.36
CA MET A 19 -8.04 25.25 0.99
C MET A 19 -7.82 25.80 -0.42
N ARG A 20 -6.57 25.91 -0.89
CA ARG A 20 -6.27 26.26 -2.29
C ARG A 20 -6.71 25.17 -3.27
N ALA A 21 -6.55 23.89 -2.90
CA ALA A 21 -7.04 22.79 -3.72
C ALA A 21 -8.57 22.78 -3.81
N PHE A 22 -9.27 23.03 -2.70
CA PHE A 22 -10.73 23.17 -2.68
C PHE A 22 -11.21 24.31 -3.57
N ARG A 23 -10.57 25.49 -3.51
CA ARG A 23 -10.90 26.61 -4.42
C ARG A 23 -10.76 26.23 -5.89
N LYS A 24 -9.69 25.53 -6.28
CA LYS A 24 -9.53 25.08 -7.67
C LYS A 24 -10.65 24.14 -8.13
N LEU A 25 -11.16 23.29 -7.23
CA LEU A 25 -12.28 22.41 -7.53
C LEU A 25 -13.59 23.19 -7.66
N LEU A 26 -13.82 24.19 -6.79
CA LEU A 26 -14.95 25.11 -6.88
C LEU A 26 -14.91 25.92 -8.18
N ASP A 27 -13.76 26.50 -8.52
CA ASP A 27 -13.53 27.29 -9.74
C ASP A 27 -13.74 26.47 -11.02
N ALA A 28 -13.49 25.16 -10.97
CA ALA A 28 -13.80 24.22 -12.04
C ALA A 28 -15.30 23.87 -12.15
N GLY A 29 -16.16 24.44 -11.29
CA GLY A 29 -17.61 24.26 -11.29
C GLY A 29 -18.09 23.07 -10.47
N HIS A 30 -17.25 22.49 -9.61
CA HIS A 30 -17.64 21.35 -8.77
C HIS A 30 -18.20 21.80 -7.42
N SER A 31 -19.23 21.12 -6.91
CA SER A 31 -19.70 21.31 -5.53
C SER A 31 -18.87 20.49 -4.55
N LEU A 32 -18.53 21.06 -3.39
CA LEU A 32 -17.84 20.37 -2.30
C LEU A 32 -18.74 20.29 -1.07
N VAL A 33 -18.82 19.11 -0.48
CA VAL A 33 -19.41 18.86 0.83
C VAL A 33 -18.28 18.34 1.71
N VAL A 34 -18.06 18.98 2.85
CA VAL A 34 -16.94 18.66 3.75
C VAL A 34 -17.50 18.47 5.16
N ILE A 35 -17.20 17.32 5.76
CA ILE A 35 -17.44 17.07 7.19
C ILE A 35 -16.19 17.55 7.91
N GLU A 36 -16.32 18.48 8.86
CA GLU A 36 -15.15 19.00 9.55
C GLU A 36 -15.37 19.47 11.00
N HIS A 37 -14.28 19.61 11.75
CA HIS A 37 -14.19 20.20 13.09
C HIS A 37 -13.23 21.42 13.19
N ASN A 38 -12.43 21.75 12.17
CA ASN A 38 -11.49 22.88 12.15
C ASN A 38 -12.18 24.20 11.80
N LEU A 39 -11.97 25.19 12.68
CA LEU A 39 -12.64 26.48 12.63
C LEU A 39 -12.20 27.35 11.44
N ASP A 40 -10.99 27.19 10.90
CA ASP A 40 -10.53 27.92 9.71
C ASP A 40 -11.25 27.43 8.45
N VAL A 41 -11.49 26.12 8.35
CA VAL A 41 -12.25 25.52 7.24
C VAL A 41 -13.72 25.90 7.36
N MET A 42 -14.31 25.77 8.55
CA MET A 42 -15.71 26.14 8.79
C MET A 42 -15.99 27.61 8.47
N ARG A 43 -15.10 28.52 8.88
CA ARG A 43 -15.23 29.95 8.60
C ARG A 43 -15.13 30.29 7.11
N ALA A 44 -14.39 29.49 6.35
CA ALA A 44 -14.19 29.69 4.93
C ALA A 44 -15.28 29.04 4.06
N ALA A 45 -16.22 28.31 4.66
CA ALA A 45 -17.33 27.68 3.95
C ALA A 45 -18.41 28.71 3.56
N ASP A 46 -19.06 28.48 2.42
CA ASP A 46 -20.21 29.28 1.99
C ASP A 46 -21.47 28.99 2.82
N TRP A 47 -21.60 27.76 3.31
CA TRP A 47 -22.74 27.27 4.08
C TRP A 47 -22.30 26.22 5.10
N LEU A 48 -22.80 26.31 6.32
CA LEU A 48 -22.61 25.36 7.40
C LEU A 48 -23.92 24.68 7.75
N ILE A 49 -23.83 23.39 8.09
CA ILE A 49 -24.91 22.60 8.69
C ILE A 49 -24.34 22.05 9.99
N ASP A 50 -24.86 22.53 11.11
CA ASP A 50 -24.45 22.13 12.45
C ASP A 50 -25.36 21.02 12.96
N LEU A 51 -24.76 19.87 13.29
CA LEU A 51 -25.47 18.69 13.78
C LEU A 51 -25.22 18.52 15.28
N GLY A 52 -26.28 18.31 16.05
CA GLY A 52 -26.24 18.22 17.51
C GLY A 52 -27.62 17.83 18.09
N PRO A 53 -28.00 18.27 19.29
CA PRO A 53 -27.28 19.17 20.21
C PRO A 53 -26.03 18.55 20.85
N GLU A 54 -25.93 17.23 20.91
CA GLU A 54 -24.79 16.47 21.43
C GLU A 54 -24.27 15.46 20.39
N GLY A 55 -23.22 14.71 20.71
CA GLY A 55 -22.73 13.60 19.87
C GLY A 55 -23.42 12.25 20.15
N GLY A 56 -23.26 11.29 19.23
CA GLY A 56 -23.74 9.91 19.42
C GLY A 56 -25.26 9.78 19.43
N ASP A 57 -25.81 8.97 20.34
CA ASP A 57 -27.26 8.70 20.44
C ASP A 57 -28.09 9.93 20.85
N ALA A 58 -27.44 10.99 21.35
CA ALA A 58 -28.05 12.25 21.75
C ALA A 58 -27.91 13.36 20.68
N GLY A 59 -27.42 13.01 19.49
CA GLY A 59 -27.25 13.92 18.35
C GLY A 59 -28.13 13.60 17.15
N GLY A 60 -27.86 14.25 16.03
CA GLY A 60 -28.50 13.98 14.73
C GLY A 60 -29.60 14.95 14.32
N GLU A 61 -29.87 15.98 15.14
CA GLU A 61 -30.73 17.09 14.77
C GLU A 61 -29.91 18.22 14.13
N ILE A 62 -30.50 18.94 13.17
CA ILE A 62 -29.91 20.18 12.65
C ILE A 62 -30.17 21.28 13.68
N VAL A 63 -29.10 21.69 14.36
CA VAL A 63 -29.16 22.72 15.42
C VAL A 63 -29.12 24.12 14.82
N ALA A 64 -28.34 24.30 13.75
CA ALA A 64 -28.26 25.53 12.99
C ALA A 64 -27.81 25.23 11.55
N GLU A 65 -28.29 25.99 10.59
CA GLU A 65 -27.77 25.99 9.22
C GLU A 65 -27.75 27.42 8.68
N GLY A 66 -26.79 27.73 7.82
CA GLY A 66 -26.62 29.07 7.28
C GLY A 66 -25.17 29.42 6.96
N ALA A 67 -24.93 30.68 6.61
CA ALA A 67 -23.57 31.17 6.48
C ALA A 67 -22.84 31.10 7.84
N PRO A 68 -21.49 31.00 7.88
CA PRO A 68 -20.74 30.90 9.13
C PRO A 68 -21.08 31.99 10.16
N ASP A 69 -21.31 33.22 9.71
CA ASP A 69 -21.69 34.34 10.58
C ASP A 69 -23.11 34.21 11.16
N GLU A 70 -24.01 33.50 10.48
CA GLU A 70 -25.37 33.24 10.93
C GLU A 70 -25.38 32.11 11.97
N VAL A 71 -24.67 31.01 11.69
CA VAL A 71 -24.46 29.91 12.65
C VAL A 71 -23.73 30.41 13.90
N ALA A 72 -22.75 31.31 13.75
CA ALA A 72 -22.07 31.95 14.86
C ALA A 72 -22.99 32.82 15.74
N ARG A 73 -24.19 33.22 15.31
CA ARG A 73 -25.16 33.93 16.17
C ARG A 73 -26.15 32.99 16.86
N HIS A 74 -26.17 31.72 16.51
CA HIS A 74 -27.10 30.77 17.08
C HIS A 74 -26.71 30.45 18.54
N PRO A 75 -27.62 30.63 19.53
CA PRO A 75 -27.29 30.49 20.94
C PRO A 75 -27.14 29.04 21.40
N ALA A 76 -27.82 28.10 20.73
CA ALA A 76 -27.80 26.67 21.08
C ALA A 76 -26.74 25.86 20.30
N SER A 77 -26.01 26.48 19.37
CA SER A 77 -25.01 25.81 18.53
C SER A 77 -23.64 25.81 19.24
N HIS A 78 -23.09 24.62 19.50
CA HIS A 78 -21.72 24.47 20.00
C HIS A 78 -20.70 24.99 18.97
N THR A 79 -20.92 24.68 17.70
CA THR A 79 -20.12 25.19 16.58
C THR A 79 -20.17 26.73 16.53
N GLY A 80 -21.35 27.32 16.69
CA GLY A 80 -21.52 28.76 16.76
C GLY A 80 -20.80 29.40 17.95
N ALA A 81 -20.81 28.76 19.12
CA ALA A 81 -20.04 29.22 20.28
C ALA A 81 -18.52 29.17 20.03
N ALA A 82 -18.03 28.10 19.40
CA ALA A 82 -16.62 27.95 19.05
C ALA A 82 -16.18 29.00 18.01
N LEU A 83 -16.99 29.26 16.98
CA LEU A 83 -16.73 30.29 15.97
C LEU A 83 -16.65 31.69 16.59
N ARG A 84 -17.53 32.02 17.54
CA ARG A 84 -17.47 33.31 18.28
C ARG A 84 -16.18 33.44 19.09
N ALA A 85 -15.82 32.41 19.86
CA ALA A 85 -14.61 32.41 20.68
C ALA A 85 -13.35 32.53 19.80
N TYR A 86 -13.34 31.84 18.65
CA TYR A 86 -12.24 31.87 17.70
C TYR A 86 -12.11 33.22 16.99
N ALA A 87 -13.23 33.83 16.58
CA ALA A 87 -13.23 35.17 15.99
C ALA A 87 -12.75 36.24 16.99
N GLN A 88 -13.09 36.10 18.28
CA GLN A 88 -12.57 36.97 19.34
C GLN A 88 -11.06 36.80 19.54
N ALA A 89 -10.55 35.57 19.52
CA ALA A 89 -9.12 35.28 19.61
C ALA A 89 -8.31 35.82 18.41
N LEU A 90 -8.88 35.77 17.20
CA LEU A 90 -8.27 36.34 15.99
C LEU A 90 -8.36 37.88 15.94
N GLY A 91 -9.37 38.48 16.59
CA GLY A 91 -9.59 39.92 16.63
C GLY A 91 -8.49 40.72 17.35
N GLU A 92 -7.68 40.08 18.20
CA GLU A 92 -6.52 40.68 18.86
C GLU A 92 -5.20 40.56 18.05
N ALA A 93 -5.17 39.77 16.97
CA ALA A 93 -3.99 39.57 16.12
C ALA A 93 -4.37 39.54 14.64
N GLY A 94 -4.60 40.72 14.06
CA GLY A 94 -4.94 40.87 12.65
C GLY A 94 -3.74 40.65 11.71
N HIS A 95 -3.67 39.50 11.05
CA HIS A 95 -2.95 39.36 9.77
C HIS A 95 -3.87 38.72 8.71
N ALA A 96 -4.36 39.57 7.80
CA ALA A 96 -4.91 39.14 6.53
C ALA A 96 -3.83 38.41 5.74
N ALA A 97 -4.13 37.20 5.27
CA ALA A 97 -3.23 36.40 4.44
C ALA A 97 -3.00 37.09 3.08
N GLN A 98 -1.91 37.87 2.98
CA GLN A 98 -1.27 38.19 1.70
C GLN A 98 0.02 37.37 1.57
N GLU A 99 0.22 36.80 0.39
CA GLU A 99 1.35 35.91 0.06
C GLU A 99 2.71 36.62 0.17
N PRO A 100 3.72 36.03 0.82
CA PRO A 100 5.10 36.38 0.57
C PRO A 100 5.58 35.66 -0.69
N GLN A 101 5.97 36.44 -1.69
CA GLN A 101 6.72 35.98 -2.85
C GLN A 101 7.99 35.25 -2.43
N LEU A 102 8.20 34.08 -3.04
CA LEU A 102 9.39 33.24 -2.91
C LEU A 102 10.67 34.03 -3.26
N LEU A 103 11.44 34.41 -2.25
CA LEU A 103 12.84 34.82 -2.41
C LEU A 103 13.72 33.95 -1.52
N TYR A 104 14.36 32.99 -2.17
CA TYR A 104 15.40 32.14 -1.62
C TYR A 104 16.67 32.98 -1.42
N LYS A 105 16.89 33.54 -0.21
CA LYS A 105 18.22 34.05 0.20
C LYS A 105 18.37 34.15 1.73
N LYS A 106 19.03 33.13 2.28
CA LYS A 106 20.22 33.20 3.15
C LYS A 106 20.32 34.41 4.09
N GLU A 107 19.47 34.50 5.11
CA GLU A 107 19.71 35.31 6.32
C GLU A 107 18.79 34.82 7.45
N LEU A 108 19.20 33.71 8.10
CA LEU A 108 18.63 33.23 9.37
C LEU A 108 19.20 34.05 10.52
N SER A 109 18.76 35.31 10.66
CA SER A 109 19.00 36.09 11.88
C SER A 109 18.16 37.38 11.92
N ALA A 110 16.89 37.25 12.33
CA ALA A 110 16.13 38.33 12.95
C ALA A 110 15.14 37.76 13.98
N PRO A 111 14.91 38.41 15.13
CA PRO A 111 14.34 37.78 16.31
C PRO A 111 12.81 37.74 16.24
N ALA A 112 12.24 36.56 16.45
CA ALA A 112 10.81 36.39 16.66
C ALA A 112 10.36 37.17 17.90
N THR A 113 9.31 37.97 17.75
CA THR A 113 8.61 38.64 18.84
C THR A 113 8.11 37.62 19.85
N GLN A 114 8.57 37.78 21.10
CA GLN A 114 8.35 36.88 22.21
C GLN A 114 6.88 36.92 22.67
N GLY A 115 6.13 35.85 22.38
CA GLY A 115 5.13 35.37 23.34
C GLY A 115 5.85 34.90 24.61
N PRO A 116 5.15 34.66 25.74
CA PRO A 116 5.79 34.22 26.98
C PRO A 116 6.70 33.04 26.64
N THR A 117 7.99 33.21 26.90
CA THR A 117 9.02 32.23 26.57
C THR A 117 8.72 30.97 27.39
N ALA A 118 7.90 30.07 26.85
CA ALA A 118 7.91 28.69 27.26
C ALA A 118 9.37 28.27 27.14
N GLY A 119 9.99 27.88 28.27
CA GLY A 119 11.36 27.43 28.27
C GLY A 119 11.54 26.42 27.15
N ASN A 120 12.68 26.44 26.46
CA ASN A 120 13.00 25.42 25.47
C ASN A 120 13.37 24.09 26.19
N ALA A 121 12.45 23.62 27.03
CA ALA A 121 12.58 22.51 27.95
C ALA A 121 11.22 21.80 28.10
N ILE A 122 11.29 20.53 28.45
CA ILE A 122 10.16 19.75 28.93
C ILE A 122 10.16 19.90 30.45
N GLU A 123 9.13 20.52 31.00
CA GLU A 123 9.04 20.78 32.44
C GLU A 123 8.13 19.72 33.06
N ILE A 124 8.65 18.98 34.03
CA ILE A 124 7.89 18.01 34.82
C ILE A 124 7.75 18.58 36.23
N VAL A 125 6.52 18.75 36.69
CA VAL A 125 6.22 19.29 38.02
C VAL A 125 5.75 18.17 38.93
N HIS A 126 6.47 17.96 40.03
CA HIS A 126 6.05 17.13 41.15
C HIS A 126 5.65 15.70 40.75
N ALA A 127 6.54 15.02 40.04
CA ALA A 127 6.35 13.61 39.68
C ALA A 127 6.39 12.68 40.90
N ARG A 128 5.35 11.85 41.02
CA ARG A 128 5.15 10.88 42.10
C ARG A 128 4.93 9.46 41.61
N GLU A 129 4.94 9.25 40.30
CA GLU A 129 4.84 7.94 39.67
C GLU A 129 5.82 6.94 40.29
N HIS A 130 5.31 5.73 40.61
CA HIS A 130 6.02 4.65 41.29
C HIS A 130 6.82 5.07 42.54
N ASN A 131 8.13 5.28 42.41
CA ASN A 131 9.05 5.56 43.51
C ASN A 131 9.63 6.97 43.48
N LEU A 132 9.14 7.84 42.60
CA LEU A 132 9.55 9.24 42.52
C LEU A 132 8.99 10.03 43.71
N LYS A 133 9.86 10.82 44.35
CA LYS A 133 9.53 11.57 45.57
C LYS A 133 9.25 13.03 45.26
N ASN A 134 8.13 13.30 44.58
CA ASN A 134 7.70 14.65 44.22
C ASN A 134 8.77 15.40 43.38
N LEU A 135 9.35 14.72 42.41
CA LEU A 135 10.46 15.22 41.59
C LEU A 135 9.96 16.28 40.59
N SER A 136 10.56 17.47 40.62
CA SER A 136 10.42 18.45 39.53
C SER A 136 11.71 18.54 38.75
N VAL A 137 11.63 18.52 37.42
CA VAL A 137 12.80 18.54 36.54
C VAL A 137 12.49 19.19 35.19
N ASP A 138 13.44 20.00 34.73
CA ASP A 138 13.40 20.63 33.41
C ASP A 138 14.41 19.94 32.48
N ILE A 139 13.93 19.45 31.34
CA ILE A 139 14.71 18.68 30.37
C ILE A 139 14.87 19.51 29.09
N PRO A 140 16.05 20.05 28.77
CA PRO A 140 16.24 20.89 27.59
C PRO A 140 15.89 20.18 26.28
N ARG A 141 15.10 20.85 25.42
CA ARG A 141 14.73 20.34 24.10
C ARG A 141 15.85 20.56 23.07
N GLY A 142 15.90 19.70 22.05
CA GLY A 142 16.92 19.77 20.99
C GLY A 142 18.33 19.41 21.46
N LYS A 143 18.45 18.70 22.59
CA LYS A 143 19.72 18.23 23.17
C LYS A 143 19.68 16.72 23.37
N PHE A 144 20.86 16.10 23.39
CA PHE A 144 21.03 14.70 23.77
C PHE A 144 21.07 14.59 25.30
N ASN A 145 19.92 14.33 25.92
CA ASN A 145 19.78 14.24 27.37
C ASN A 145 20.05 12.80 27.84
N VAL A 146 20.80 12.65 28.93
CA VAL A 146 21.13 11.34 29.52
C VAL A 146 20.63 11.30 30.97
N ILE A 147 19.72 10.37 31.27
CA ILE A 147 19.25 10.11 32.64
C ILE A 147 20.11 8.99 33.23
N THR A 148 20.81 9.29 34.33
CA THR A 148 21.74 8.35 35.00
C THR A 148 21.41 8.18 36.48
N GLY A 149 21.92 7.11 37.10
CA GLY A 149 21.64 6.75 38.49
C GLY A 149 21.60 5.24 38.75
N VAL A 150 21.73 4.85 40.02
CA VAL A 150 21.75 3.43 40.47
C VAL A 150 20.47 2.68 40.11
N SER A 151 20.53 1.35 39.96
CA SER A 151 19.32 0.55 39.70
C SER A 151 18.22 0.83 40.72
N GLY A 152 16.97 0.93 40.26
CA GLY A 152 15.83 1.30 41.11
C GLY A 152 15.74 2.78 41.49
N SER A 153 16.60 3.69 41.00
CA SER A 153 16.52 5.12 41.34
C SER A 153 15.36 5.90 40.68
N GLY A 154 14.46 5.24 39.94
CA GLY A 154 13.33 5.91 39.25
C GLY A 154 13.64 6.44 37.84
N LYS A 155 14.77 6.08 37.23
CA LYS A 155 15.14 6.51 35.86
C LYS A 155 14.14 6.05 34.80
N SER A 156 13.82 4.76 34.83
CA SER A 156 12.86 4.17 33.90
C SER A 156 11.48 4.77 34.09
N THR A 157 11.10 5.07 35.33
CA THR A 157 9.86 5.76 35.65
C THR A 157 9.79 7.17 35.06
N LEU A 158 10.87 7.94 35.21
CA LEU A 158 10.93 9.26 34.58
C LEU A 158 10.89 9.18 33.04
N ALA A 159 11.61 8.23 32.44
CA ALA A 159 11.76 8.11 30.99
C ALA A 159 10.55 7.49 30.29
N PHE A 160 10.04 6.37 30.79
CA PHE A 160 8.99 5.59 30.14
C PHE A 160 7.62 5.90 30.73
N ASP A 161 7.49 5.78 32.06
CA ASP A 161 6.18 5.88 32.71
C ASP A 161 5.63 7.32 32.69
N ILE A 162 6.52 8.33 32.65
CA ILE A 162 6.13 9.75 32.55
C ILE A 162 6.35 10.30 31.14
N LEU A 163 7.61 10.45 30.68
CA LEU A 163 7.90 11.16 29.43
C LEU A 163 7.30 10.46 28.20
N PHE A 164 7.52 9.15 28.06
CA PHE A 164 6.97 8.42 26.92
C PHE A 164 5.44 8.33 26.99
N ASN A 165 4.89 7.86 28.12
CA ASN A 165 3.44 7.70 28.26
C ASN A 165 2.67 9.02 28.10
N GLU A 166 3.15 10.12 28.69
CA GLU A 166 2.47 11.41 28.58
C GLU A 166 2.58 11.98 27.16
N GLY A 167 3.73 11.83 26.49
CA GLY A 167 3.91 12.25 25.10
C GLY A 167 3.06 11.43 24.13
N GLN A 168 3.00 10.11 24.32
CA GLN A 168 2.18 9.21 23.53
C GLN A 168 0.69 9.47 23.78
N ARG A 169 0.25 9.59 25.04
CA ARG A 169 -1.13 9.88 25.42
C ARG A 169 -1.63 11.17 24.76
N ARG A 170 -0.89 12.28 24.89
CA ARG A 170 -1.26 13.57 24.27
C ARG A 170 -1.33 13.50 22.76
N TYR A 171 -0.43 12.74 22.13
CA TYR A 171 -0.47 12.51 20.70
C TYR A 171 -1.70 11.69 20.28
N LEU A 172 -2.00 10.59 20.98
CA LEU A 172 -3.17 9.76 20.72
C LEU A 172 -4.49 10.51 20.96
N GLU A 173 -4.52 11.39 21.96
CA GLU A 173 -5.64 12.31 22.23
C GLU A 173 -5.81 13.40 21.15
N SER A 174 -4.88 13.54 20.20
CA SER A 174 -5.05 14.38 19.02
C SER A 174 -5.61 13.63 17.81
N LEU A 175 -5.65 12.29 17.83
CA LEU A 175 -6.23 11.49 16.75
C LEU A 175 -7.75 11.65 16.69
N ASN A 176 -8.38 11.26 15.58
CA ASN A 176 -9.83 11.35 15.42
C ASN A 176 -10.59 10.43 16.40
N ALA A 177 -11.89 10.68 16.57
CA ALA A 177 -12.73 9.98 17.54
C ALA A 177 -12.76 8.45 17.30
N TYR A 178 -12.75 8.03 16.03
CA TYR A 178 -12.70 6.62 15.66
C TYR A 178 -11.39 5.95 16.12
N ALA A 179 -10.24 6.56 15.84
CA ALA A 179 -8.94 6.02 16.25
C ALA A 179 -8.79 5.95 17.78
N ARG A 180 -9.35 6.92 18.53
CA ARG A 180 -9.39 6.89 20.00
C ARG A 180 -10.25 5.76 20.56
N SER A 181 -11.26 5.29 19.82
CA SER A 181 -12.08 4.16 20.26
C SER A 181 -11.35 2.82 20.16
N ILE A 182 -10.34 2.73 19.26
CA ILE A 182 -9.52 1.53 19.05
C ILE A 182 -8.27 1.55 19.93
N VAL A 183 -7.63 2.72 20.07
CA VAL A 183 -6.39 2.85 20.82
C VAL A 183 -6.70 3.39 22.21
N GLN A 184 -6.64 2.52 23.22
CA GLN A 184 -6.70 2.96 24.61
C GLN A 184 -5.39 3.68 24.96
N PRO A 185 -5.43 4.99 25.29
CA PRO A 185 -4.23 5.69 25.71
C PRO A 185 -3.70 5.06 27.00
N ALA A 186 -2.37 5.14 27.20
CA ALA A 186 -1.80 4.80 28.50
C ALA A 186 -2.46 5.65 29.60
N GLY A 187 -2.56 5.09 30.81
CA GLY A 187 -3.04 5.81 31.98
C GLY A 187 -2.26 7.10 32.18
N ARG A 188 -2.95 8.16 32.64
CA ARG A 188 -2.30 9.44 32.94
C ARG A 188 -1.29 9.22 34.08
N PRO A 189 -0.01 9.60 33.92
CA PRO A 189 0.97 9.44 34.98
C PRO A 189 0.68 10.35 36.18
N GLU A 190 1.14 9.93 37.35
CA GLU A 190 1.04 10.66 38.62
C GLU A 190 2.03 11.83 38.68
N VAL A 191 1.66 12.94 38.04
CA VAL A 191 2.39 14.20 37.97
C VAL A 191 1.42 15.37 38.13
N ASP A 192 1.85 16.50 38.70
CA ASP A 192 0.99 17.69 38.80
C ASP A 192 0.77 18.30 37.41
N ALA A 193 1.88 18.49 36.69
CA ALA A 193 1.85 19.03 35.34
C ALA A 193 3.09 18.59 34.54
N VAL A 194 2.89 18.52 33.22
CA VAL A 194 3.98 18.36 32.25
C VAL A 194 3.79 19.40 31.15
N TYR A 195 4.79 20.24 30.92
CA TYR A 195 4.75 21.29 29.90
C TYR A 195 5.80 21.03 28.81
N GLY A 196 5.53 21.52 27.60
CA GLY A 196 6.49 21.49 26.50
C GLY A 196 6.82 20.10 25.93
N ILE A 197 6.06 19.06 26.27
CA ILE A 197 6.31 17.69 25.82
C ILE A 197 5.89 17.48 24.34
N PRO A 198 6.79 17.07 23.44
CA PRO A 198 6.45 16.72 22.06
C PRO A 198 5.83 15.32 21.96
N PRO A 199 5.32 14.91 20.78
CA PRO A 199 5.05 13.50 20.50
C PRO A 199 6.31 12.66 20.74
N THR A 200 6.18 11.61 21.54
CA THR A 200 7.32 10.81 22.01
C THR A 200 7.27 9.39 21.45
N VAL A 201 8.43 8.87 21.07
CA VAL A 201 8.62 7.46 20.69
C VAL A 201 9.62 6.83 21.66
N ALA A 202 9.26 5.69 22.25
CA ALA A 202 10.17 4.89 23.04
C ALA A 202 10.83 3.81 22.17
N ILE A 203 12.15 3.69 22.28
CA ILE A 203 12.92 2.60 21.71
C ILE A 203 13.42 1.74 22.86
N GLU A 204 12.71 0.65 23.13
CA GLU A 204 13.03 -0.30 24.20
C GLU A 204 13.75 -1.54 23.67
N GLN A 205 14.49 -2.22 24.53
CA GLN A 205 15.01 -3.57 24.27
C GLN A 205 13.92 -4.66 24.41
N ARG A 206 12.66 -4.37 24.06
CA ARG A 206 11.65 -5.43 23.94
C ARG A 206 11.91 -6.15 22.63
N LEU A 207 12.20 -7.44 22.70
CA LEU A 207 12.24 -8.32 21.53
C LEU A 207 10.82 -8.47 21.01
N SER A 208 10.36 -7.54 20.17
CA SER A 208 9.21 -7.76 19.32
C SER A 208 9.58 -8.92 18.39
N ARG A 209 9.14 -10.14 18.74
CA ARG A 209 9.27 -11.30 17.87
C ARG A 209 8.36 -11.06 16.67
N GLY A 210 8.95 -10.71 15.53
CA GLY A 210 8.21 -10.71 14.28
C GLY A 210 7.69 -12.12 13.96
N GLY A 211 6.60 -12.20 13.21
CA GLY A 211 6.06 -13.47 12.70
C GLY A 211 7.08 -14.22 11.83
N ARG A 212 6.83 -15.49 11.49
CA ARG A 212 7.82 -16.35 10.82
C ARG A 212 8.30 -15.82 9.46
N LYS A 213 7.50 -15.00 8.78
CA LYS A 213 7.88 -14.36 7.51
C LYS A 213 8.67 -13.06 7.70
N SER A 214 8.75 -12.53 8.93
CA SER A 214 9.55 -11.34 9.24
C SER A 214 11.05 -11.62 9.10
N THR A 215 11.77 -10.60 8.66
CA THR A 215 13.22 -10.58 8.41
C THR A 215 13.75 -9.20 8.75
N VAL A 216 15.07 -9.06 8.88
CA VAL A 216 15.71 -7.74 9.01
C VAL A 216 15.28 -6.81 7.86
N GLY A 217 15.29 -7.31 6.62
CA GLY A 217 14.92 -6.50 5.46
C GLY A 217 13.45 -6.03 5.45
N THR A 218 12.51 -6.84 5.96
CA THR A 218 11.11 -6.39 6.08
C THR A 218 10.91 -5.44 7.24
N THR A 219 11.54 -5.68 8.39
CA THR A 219 11.38 -4.81 9.57
C THR A 219 12.03 -3.44 9.38
N THR A 220 13.11 -3.37 8.59
CA THR A 220 13.78 -2.11 8.23
C THR A 220 13.24 -1.48 6.96
N GLU A 221 12.20 -2.07 6.35
CA GLU A 221 11.64 -1.66 5.05
C GLU A 221 12.60 -1.71 3.84
N VAL A 222 13.90 -1.96 4.02
CA VAL A 222 14.91 -2.10 2.94
C VAL A 222 14.47 -3.11 1.88
N TRP A 223 13.82 -4.21 2.28
CA TRP A 223 13.28 -5.19 1.34
C TRP A 223 12.29 -4.56 0.36
N HIS A 224 11.46 -3.60 0.80
CA HIS A 224 10.48 -2.94 -0.05
C HIS A 224 11.16 -2.17 -1.19
N PHE A 225 12.23 -1.45 -0.90
CA PHE A 225 13.03 -0.75 -1.90
C PHE A 225 13.79 -1.71 -2.82
N LEU A 226 14.36 -2.80 -2.28
CA LEU A 226 15.00 -3.84 -3.10
C LEU A 226 14.02 -4.45 -4.10
N ARG A 227 12.77 -4.75 -3.69
CA ARG A 227 11.74 -5.25 -4.63
C ARG A 227 11.48 -4.26 -5.76
N LEU A 228 11.38 -2.96 -5.47
CA LEU A 228 11.18 -1.94 -6.48
C LEU A 228 12.38 -1.86 -7.45
N LEU A 229 13.61 -1.92 -6.92
CA LEU A 229 14.83 -1.93 -7.72
C LEU A 229 14.82 -3.11 -8.71
N TYR A 230 14.51 -4.32 -8.26
CA TYR A 230 14.46 -5.52 -9.11
C TYR A 230 13.33 -5.50 -10.13
N VAL A 231 12.18 -4.89 -9.82
CA VAL A 231 11.11 -4.69 -10.80
C VAL A 231 11.57 -3.77 -11.94
N LYS A 232 12.31 -2.71 -11.60
CA LYS A 232 12.70 -1.68 -12.55
C LYS A 232 13.93 -2.05 -13.37
N LEU A 233 14.94 -2.65 -12.74
CA LEU A 233 16.26 -2.87 -13.32
C LEU A 233 16.61 -4.36 -13.49
N GLY A 234 15.82 -5.27 -12.89
CA GLY A 234 16.09 -6.70 -12.95
C GLY A 234 15.79 -7.29 -14.33
N VAL A 235 16.73 -8.09 -14.83
CA VAL A 235 16.58 -8.91 -16.03
C VAL A 235 15.98 -10.26 -15.63
N GLN A 236 14.77 -10.53 -16.11
CA GLN A 236 14.12 -11.83 -15.91
C GLN A 236 14.84 -12.88 -16.77
N HIS A 237 15.15 -14.02 -16.17
CA HIS A 237 15.66 -15.20 -16.85
C HIS A 237 14.62 -16.32 -16.79
N CYS A 238 14.69 -17.22 -17.77
CA CYS A 238 13.79 -18.34 -17.87
C CYS A 238 14.06 -19.37 -16.78
N VAL A 239 13.02 -19.86 -16.10
CA VAL A 239 13.16 -20.86 -15.02
C VAL A 239 13.52 -22.27 -15.53
N HIS A 240 13.35 -22.53 -16.83
CA HIS A 240 13.59 -23.83 -17.44
C HIS A 240 14.99 -23.98 -18.04
N ASP A 241 15.50 -22.92 -18.67
CA ASP A 241 16.75 -22.94 -19.44
C ASP A 241 17.73 -21.83 -19.06
N GLY A 242 17.33 -20.88 -18.21
CA GLY A 242 18.19 -19.80 -17.74
C GLY A 242 18.47 -18.70 -18.78
N ALA A 243 17.87 -18.73 -19.97
CA ALA A 243 18.07 -17.67 -20.96
C ALA A 243 17.41 -16.36 -20.51
N ALA A 244 18.04 -15.22 -20.81
CA ALA A 244 17.44 -13.91 -20.60
C ALA A 244 16.12 -13.80 -21.38
N VAL A 245 15.08 -13.36 -20.68
CA VAL A 245 13.75 -13.19 -21.23
C VAL A 245 13.73 -11.88 -22.02
N LEU A 246 13.54 -11.99 -23.33
CA LEU A 246 13.61 -10.88 -24.26
C LEU A 246 12.23 -10.60 -24.89
N PRO A 247 12.02 -9.39 -25.43
CA PRO A 247 10.90 -9.14 -26.33
C PRO A 247 10.93 -10.10 -27.52
N GLN A 248 9.76 -10.55 -27.98
CA GLN A 248 9.61 -11.33 -29.21
C GLN A 248 8.59 -10.68 -30.13
N SER A 249 8.75 -10.85 -31.45
CA SER A 249 7.79 -10.32 -32.42
C SER A 249 6.47 -11.09 -32.38
N ALA A 250 5.38 -10.43 -32.75
CA ALA A 250 4.07 -11.06 -32.91
C ALA A 250 4.12 -12.20 -33.94
N GLU A 251 4.99 -12.11 -34.95
CA GLU A 251 5.23 -13.15 -35.95
C GLU A 251 5.82 -14.43 -35.32
N ARG A 252 6.77 -14.27 -34.39
CA ARG A 252 7.35 -15.40 -33.66
C ARG A 252 6.32 -16.08 -32.77
N ILE A 253 5.44 -15.30 -32.12
CA ILE A 253 4.31 -15.84 -31.36
C ILE A 253 3.37 -16.62 -32.29
N ALA A 254 2.97 -16.05 -33.43
CA ALA A 254 2.10 -16.73 -34.39
C ALA A 254 2.70 -18.07 -34.86
N ALA A 255 4.01 -18.10 -35.17
CA ALA A 255 4.71 -19.32 -35.56
C ALA A 255 4.70 -20.39 -34.45
N GLN A 256 4.92 -19.99 -33.18
CA GLN A 256 4.83 -20.90 -32.03
C GLN A 256 3.42 -21.48 -31.87
N LEU A 257 2.38 -20.65 -32.03
CA LEU A 257 1.00 -21.12 -31.94
C LEU A 257 0.69 -22.14 -33.03
N LEU A 258 1.09 -21.87 -34.28
CA LEU A 258 0.93 -22.79 -35.42
C LEU A 258 1.65 -24.12 -35.21
N GLN A 259 2.84 -24.10 -34.58
CA GLN A 259 3.61 -25.31 -34.32
C GLN A 259 3.02 -26.13 -33.16
N ARG A 260 2.69 -25.46 -32.05
CA ARG A 260 2.34 -26.12 -30.78
C ARG A 260 0.89 -26.61 -30.74
N TYR A 261 -0.03 -25.83 -31.29
CA TYR A 261 -1.47 -26.13 -31.22
C TYR A 261 -2.03 -26.64 -32.54
N ARG A 262 -1.18 -27.10 -33.47
CA ARG A 262 -1.62 -27.60 -34.78
C ARG A 262 -2.74 -28.63 -34.64
N GLY A 263 -3.87 -28.39 -35.28
CA GLY A 263 -5.05 -29.25 -35.25
C GLY A 263 -5.94 -29.11 -34.01
N GLN A 264 -5.62 -28.19 -33.09
CA GLN A 264 -6.41 -27.91 -31.89
C GLN A 264 -7.15 -26.57 -32.03
N THR A 265 -8.28 -26.41 -31.33
CA THR A 265 -8.97 -25.12 -31.19
C THR A 265 -8.47 -24.40 -29.96
N ILE A 266 -8.05 -23.15 -30.13
CA ILE A 266 -7.55 -22.30 -29.05
C ILE A 266 -8.39 -21.02 -28.92
N GLY A 267 -8.45 -20.49 -27.71
CA GLY A 267 -9.01 -19.18 -27.39
C GLY A 267 -7.90 -18.15 -27.20
N LEU A 268 -7.95 -17.05 -27.94
CA LEU A 268 -7.06 -15.90 -27.73
C LEU A 268 -7.76 -14.91 -26.81
N LEU A 269 -7.17 -14.67 -25.64
CA LEU A 269 -7.69 -13.78 -24.62
C LEU A 269 -6.71 -12.62 -24.39
N ALA A 270 -7.23 -11.40 -24.26
CA ALA A 270 -6.44 -10.23 -23.90
C ALA A 270 -6.57 -9.96 -22.39
N PRO A 271 -5.50 -10.08 -21.59
CA PRO A 271 -5.58 -9.79 -20.16
C PRO A 271 -5.76 -8.28 -19.92
N LEU A 272 -6.92 -7.89 -19.39
CA LEU A 272 -7.25 -6.50 -19.05
C LEU A 272 -6.83 -6.16 -17.62
N VAL A 273 -7.01 -7.12 -16.70
CA VAL A 273 -6.66 -7.03 -15.28
C VAL A 273 -6.03 -8.36 -14.87
N VAL A 274 -4.93 -8.32 -14.11
CA VAL A 274 -4.25 -9.53 -13.63
C VAL A 274 -3.95 -9.39 -12.14
N GLY A 275 -4.65 -10.18 -11.33
CA GLY A 275 -4.49 -10.24 -9.88
C GLY A 275 -4.57 -8.88 -9.20
N ARG A 276 -5.59 -8.06 -9.48
CA ARG A 276 -5.76 -6.73 -8.83
C ARG A 276 -7.13 -6.59 -8.19
N LYS A 277 -7.20 -5.87 -7.08
CA LYS A 277 -8.45 -5.52 -6.39
C LYS A 277 -9.19 -4.42 -7.14
N GLY A 278 -10.52 -4.44 -7.15
CA GLY A 278 -11.34 -3.42 -7.79
C GLY A 278 -12.69 -3.93 -8.27
N VAL A 279 -13.58 -2.99 -8.64
CA VAL A 279 -14.96 -3.28 -9.06
C VAL A 279 -15.05 -3.67 -10.54
N TYR A 280 -14.23 -3.06 -11.40
CA TYR A 280 -14.08 -3.34 -12.84
C TYR A 280 -15.36 -3.49 -13.69
N THR A 281 -16.54 -3.10 -13.21
CA THR A 281 -17.81 -3.16 -13.97
C THR A 281 -17.76 -2.37 -15.27
N GLU A 282 -16.97 -1.29 -15.28
CA GLU A 282 -16.71 -0.45 -16.46
C GLU A 282 -16.11 -1.23 -17.64
N LEU A 283 -15.40 -2.33 -17.38
CA LEU A 283 -14.83 -3.17 -18.44
C LEU A 283 -15.92 -3.87 -19.26
N ALA A 284 -17.01 -4.31 -18.62
CA ALA A 284 -18.14 -4.91 -19.30
C ALA A 284 -18.89 -3.87 -20.15
N ASP A 285 -19.07 -2.65 -19.62
CA ASP A 285 -19.67 -1.53 -20.34
C ASP A 285 -18.80 -1.04 -21.51
N TRP A 286 -17.48 -1.17 -21.41
CA TRP A 286 -16.56 -0.92 -22.52
C TRP A 286 -16.59 -2.03 -23.58
N ALA A 287 -16.68 -3.30 -23.16
CA ALA A 287 -16.62 -4.47 -24.02
C ALA A 287 -17.91 -4.68 -24.84
N ARG A 288 -19.08 -4.47 -24.21
CA ARG A 288 -20.41 -4.66 -24.82
C ARG A 288 -20.63 -3.90 -26.15
N PRO A 289 -20.41 -2.57 -26.24
CA PRO A 289 -20.61 -1.83 -27.50
C PRO A 289 -19.61 -2.21 -28.59
N ARG A 290 -18.53 -2.92 -28.26
CA ARG A 290 -17.52 -3.42 -29.20
C ARG A 290 -17.82 -4.85 -29.69
N GLY A 291 -18.97 -5.41 -29.31
CA GLY A 291 -19.43 -6.72 -29.76
C GLY A 291 -18.92 -7.90 -28.93
N PHE A 292 -18.24 -7.65 -27.81
CA PHE A 292 -17.79 -8.72 -26.91
C PHE A 292 -18.95 -9.15 -26.00
N THR A 293 -19.32 -10.43 -26.11
CA THR A 293 -20.47 -11.00 -25.37
C THR A 293 -20.12 -11.45 -23.96
N HIS A 294 -18.85 -11.81 -23.70
CA HIS A 294 -18.38 -12.32 -22.42
C HIS A 294 -17.04 -11.70 -22.03
N LEU A 295 -16.77 -11.67 -20.73
CA LEU A 295 -15.44 -11.49 -20.14
C LEU A 295 -15.13 -12.72 -19.30
N ARG A 296 -13.87 -13.17 -19.29
CA ARG A 296 -13.44 -14.25 -18.42
C ARG A 296 -12.86 -13.68 -17.14
N VAL A 297 -13.52 -13.93 -16.01
CA VAL A 297 -13.18 -13.41 -14.68
C VAL A 297 -12.81 -14.59 -13.78
N ASP A 298 -11.57 -14.63 -13.29
CA ASP A 298 -11.04 -15.69 -12.43
C ASP A 298 -11.27 -17.11 -12.97
N GLY A 299 -11.23 -17.23 -14.29
CA GLY A 299 -11.46 -18.48 -15.01
C GLY A 299 -12.89 -18.68 -15.50
N GLU A 300 -13.86 -17.91 -15.00
CA GLU A 300 -15.29 -18.00 -15.35
C GLU A 300 -15.67 -17.06 -16.50
N PHE A 301 -16.33 -17.56 -17.54
CA PHE A 301 -16.87 -16.73 -18.62
C PHE A 301 -18.22 -16.12 -18.22
N LEU A 302 -18.19 -14.83 -17.89
CA LEU A 302 -19.36 -14.05 -17.45
C LEU A 302 -19.88 -13.17 -18.60
N PRO A 303 -21.20 -13.06 -18.80
CA PRO A 303 -21.79 -12.25 -19.86
C PRO A 303 -21.56 -10.75 -19.61
N THR A 304 -21.26 -9.98 -20.66
CA THR A 304 -21.11 -8.50 -20.56
C THR A 304 -22.44 -7.79 -20.34
N THR A 305 -23.55 -8.44 -20.70
CA THR A 305 -24.91 -7.98 -20.39
C THR A 305 -25.34 -8.51 -19.02
N GLY A 306 -25.76 -7.63 -18.12
CA GLY A 306 -26.08 -8.02 -16.75
C GLY A 306 -24.85 -8.48 -15.95
N PHE A 307 -23.68 -7.93 -16.27
CA PHE A 307 -22.42 -8.31 -15.66
C PHE A 307 -22.48 -8.23 -14.13
N PRO A 308 -22.14 -9.31 -13.41
CA PRO A 308 -22.31 -9.36 -11.96
C PRO A 308 -21.33 -8.40 -11.25
N ARG A 309 -21.73 -7.93 -10.06
CA ARG A 309 -20.81 -7.18 -9.19
C ARG A 309 -19.80 -8.14 -8.58
N ILE A 310 -18.54 -7.97 -8.97
CA ILE A 310 -17.40 -8.66 -8.37
C ILE A 310 -16.95 -7.96 -7.08
N ASP A 311 -16.27 -8.69 -6.21
CA ASP A 311 -15.88 -8.22 -4.89
C ASP A 311 -14.69 -7.24 -4.98
N ARG A 312 -14.94 -5.97 -4.69
CA ARG A 312 -13.90 -4.92 -4.75
C ARG A 312 -12.68 -5.18 -3.87
N PHE A 313 -12.81 -6.01 -2.83
CA PHE A 313 -11.75 -6.29 -1.87
C PHE A 313 -10.92 -7.53 -2.21
N LYS A 314 -11.34 -8.32 -3.20
CA LYS A 314 -10.63 -9.50 -3.70
C LYS A 314 -9.83 -9.18 -4.94
N GLU A 315 -8.71 -9.89 -5.12
CA GLU A 315 -7.92 -9.78 -6.33
C GLU A 315 -8.58 -10.56 -7.46
N HIS A 316 -8.75 -9.93 -8.61
CA HIS A 316 -9.37 -10.51 -9.79
C HIS A 316 -8.42 -10.51 -10.99
N THR A 317 -8.56 -11.54 -11.82
CA THR A 317 -7.98 -11.60 -13.17
C THR A 317 -9.11 -11.55 -14.19
N ILE A 318 -9.10 -10.54 -15.06
CA ILE A 318 -10.15 -10.30 -16.07
C ILE A 318 -9.51 -10.31 -17.45
N GLU A 319 -9.99 -11.20 -18.30
CA GLU A 319 -9.49 -11.42 -19.65
C GLU A 319 -10.63 -11.21 -20.66
N LEU A 320 -10.32 -10.54 -21.76
CA LEU A 320 -11.24 -10.30 -22.86
C LEU A 320 -11.08 -11.42 -23.92
N PRO A 321 -12.11 -12.25 -24.16
CA PRO A 321 -12.08 -13.23 -25.23
C PRO A 321 -12.13 -12.54 -26.60
N VAL A 322 -11.02 -12.58 -27.35
CA VAL A 322 -10.90 -11.89 -28.64
C VAL A 322 -11.36 -12.79 -29.78
N MET A 323 -10.94 -14.06 -29.79
CA MET A 323 -11.33 -15.02 -30.82
C MET A 323 -11.13 -16.45 -30.33
N SER A 324 -11.96 -17.38 -30.82
CA SER A 324 -11.72 -18.83 -30.74
C SER A 324 -11.62 -19.39 -32.15
N LEU A 325 -10.56 -20.12 -32.47
CA LEU A 325 -10.37 -20.69 -33.81
C LEU A 325 -9.54 -21.99 -33.78
N PRO A 326 -9.78 -22.94 -34.71
CA PRO A 326 -8.86 -24.06 -34.91
C PRO A 326 -7.51 -23.54 -35.38
N VAL A 327 -6.41 -24.20 -35.06
CA VAL A 327 -5.07 -23.81 -35.54
C VAL A 327 -4.70 -24.69 -36.72
N SER A 328 -4.73 -24.13 -37.91
CA SER A 328 -4.39 -24.83 -39.15
C SER A 328 -3.68 -23.90 -40.14
N PRO A 329 -2.97 -24.43 -41.14
CA PRO A 329 -2.40 -23.60 -42.20
C PRO A 329 -3.45 -22.79 -42.99
N GLY A 330 -4.69 -23.30 -43.09
CA GLY A 330 -5.75 -22.66 -43.87
C GLY A 330 -6.33 -21.39 -43.23
N ASN A 331 -6.12 -21.18 -41.92
CA ASN A 331 -6.62 -20.01 -41.19
C ASN A 331 -5.51 -19.22 -40.49
N GLU A 332 -4.28 -19.37 -40.96
CA GLU A 332 -3.10 -18.66 -40.49
C GLU A 332 -3.26 -17.14 -40.54
N VAL A 333 -3.89 -16.61 -41.60
CA VAL A 333 -4.16 -15.16 -41.74
C VAL A 333 -5.06 -14.67 -40.62
N GLN A 334 -6.18 -15.35 -40.38
CA GLN A 334 -7.15 -15.00 -39.34
C GLN A 334 -6.53 -15.15 -37.93
N LEU A 335 -5.67 -16.15 -37.72
CA LEU A 335 -4.92 -16.32 -36.48
C LEU A 335 -4.03 -15.11 -36.21
N ARG A 336 -3.27 -14.65 -37.21
CA ARG A 336 -2.39 -13.48 -37.08
C ARG A 336 -3.16 -12.20 -36.79
N GLU A 337 -4.25 -11.93 -37.49
CA GLU A 337 -5.09 -10.75 -37.26
C GLU A 337 -5.73 -10.77 -35.86
N SER A 338 -6.20 -11.92 -35.41
CA SER A 338 -6.82 -12.07 -34.09
C SER A 338 -5.77 -11.98 -32.98
N LEU A 339 -4.56 -12.53 -33.20
CA LEU A 339 -3.43 -12.38 -32.30
C LEU A 339 -3.00 -10.92 -32.16
N ALA A 340 -2.93 -10.17 -33.27
CA ALA A 340 -2.59 -8.75 -33.24
C ALA A 340 -3.59 -7.96 -32.39
N ARG A 341 -4.90 -8.17 -32.57
CA ARG A 341 -5.94 -7.54 -31.75
C ARG A 341 -5.85 -7.93 -30.27
N ALA A 342 -5.56 -9.20 -29.98
CA ALA A 342 -5.42 -9.66 -28.60
C ALA A 342 -4.20 -9.04 -27.92
N LEU A 343 -3.07 -8.95 -28.62
CA LEU A 343 -1.88 -8.26 -28.14
C LEU A 343 -2.13 -6.76 -27.97
N GLU A 344 -2.89 -6.12 -28.84
CA GLU A 344 -3.23 -4.69 -28.71
C GLU A 344 -4.04 -4.43 -27.43
N HIS A 345 -5.15 -5.14 -27.23
CA HIS A 345 -5.98 -5.00 -26.03
C HIS A 345 -5.22 -5.41 -24.75
N GLY A 346 -4.40 -6.45 -24.82
CA GLY A 346 -3.57 -6.94 -23.72
C GLY A 346 -2.24 -6.20 -23.54
N LYS A 347 -2.04 -5.07 -24.23
CA LYS A 347 -0.83 -4.21 -24.14
C LYS A 347 0.48 -4.99 -24.33
N GLY A 348 0.51 -5.87 -25.32
CA GLY A 348 1.63 -6.71 -25.71
C GLY A 348 1.64 -8.10 -25.08
N VAL A 349 0.63 -8.45 -24.28
CA VAL A 349 0.45 -9.79 -23.68
C VAL A 349 -0.84 -10.41 -24.22
N VAL A 350 -0.82 -11.73 -24.45
CA VAL A 350 -1.99 -12.52 -24.81
C VAL A 350 -2.00 -13.80 -23.97
N HIS A 351 -3.17 -14.18 -23.49
CA HIS A 351 -3.39 -15.47 -22.85
C HIS A 351 -4.02 -16.42 -23.88
N VAL A 352 -3.44 -17.59 -24.05
CA VAL A 352 -3.91 -18.63 -24.96
C VAL A 352 -4.54 -19.73 -24.12
N LEU A 353 -5.84 -19.93 -24.31
CA LEU A 353 -6.60 -20.98 -23.66
C LEU A 353 -6.66 -22.20 -24.60
N SER A 354 -6.01 -23.30 -24.22
CA SER A 354 -6.11 -24.60 -24.90
C SER A 354 -7.11 -25.51 -24.18
N ASP A 355 -7.35 -26.71 -24.74
CA ASP A 355 -8.19 -27.75 -24.13
C ASP A 355 -9.63 -27.30 -23.85
N LEU A 356 -10.24 -26.65 -24.84
CA LEU A 356 -11.59 -26.03 -24.77
C LEU A 356 -12.76 -27.02 -24.75
N THR A 357 -12.50 -28.31 -24.55
CA THR A 357 -13.52 -29.36 -24.58
C THR A 357 -14.59 -29.09 -23.53
N GLY A 358 -15.86 -29.04 -23.94
CA GLY A 358 -16.99 -28.78 -23.04
C GLY A 358 -17.23 -27.31 -22.71
N LEU A 359 -16.35 -26.38 -23.10
CA LEU A 359 -16.52 -24.95 -22.80
C LEU A 359 -17.80 -24.39 -23.41
N HIS A 360 -18.07 -24.69 -24.69
CA HIS A 360 -19.25 -24.18 -25.38
C HIS A 360 -20.55 -24.65 -24.71
N ALA A 361 -20.65 -25.94 -24.41
CA ALA A 361 -21.81 -26.52 -23.72
C ALA A 361 -21.99 -25.94 -22.30
N ALA A 362 -20.89 -25.72 -21.57
CA ALA A 362 -20.94 -25.11 -20.24
C ALA A 362 -21.44 -23.65 -20.32
N MET A 363 -20.96 -22.87 -21.28
CA MET A 363 -21.42 -21.49 -21.51
C MET A 363 -22.91 -21.42 -21.92
N GLU A 364 -23.38 -22.34 -22.77
CA GLU A 364 -24.79 -22.38 -23.18
C GLU A 364 -25.74 -22.77 -22.03
N THR A 365 -25.29 -23.67 -21.15
CA THR A 365 -26.09 -24.15 -20.00
C THR A 365 -25.96 -23.28 -18.75
N GLY A 366 -25.05 -22.29 -18.76
CA GLY A 366 -24.72 -21.48 -17.58
C GLY A 366 -24.02 -22.27 -16.47
N ALA A 367 -23.41 -23.41 -16.81
CA ALA A 367 -22.63 -24.20 -15.87
C ALA A 367 -21.27 -23.52 -15.56
N PRO A 368 -20.66 -23.79 -14.39
CA PRO A 368 -19.35 -23.26 -14.05
C PRO A 368 -18.30 -23.62 -15.12
N THR A 369 -17.56 -22.62 -15.55
CA THR A 369 -16.47 -22.72 -16.53
C THR A 369 -15.08 -22.62 -15.88
N ALA A 370 -15.02 -22.37 -14.56
CA ALA A 370 -13.78 -22.41 -13.80
C ALA A 370 -13.10 -23.78 -13.94
N GLY A 371 -11.84 -23.76 -14.34
CA GLY A 371 -11.03 -24.97 -14.54
C GLY A 371 -11.17 -25.62 -15.91
N ILE A 372 -12.02 -25.11 -16.81
CA ILE A 372 -12.05 -25.56 -18.21
C ILE A 372 -10.89 -24.90 -18.98
N GLY A 373 -10.09 -25.75 -19.61
CA GLY A 373 -8.95 -25.34 -20.43
C GLY A 373 -7.69 -25.01 -19.63
N ARG A 374 -6.58 -24.92 -20.35
CA ARG A 374 -5.27 -24.56 -19.80
C ARG A 374 -4.82 -23.22 -20.37
N VAL A 375 -4.46 -22.29 -19.48
CA VAL A 375 -3.97 -20.96 -19.87
C VAL A 375 -2.46 -21.00 -20.02
N GLU A 376 -1.97 -20.59 -21.19
CA GLU A 376 -0.56 -20.29 -21.44
C GLU A 376 -0.41 -18.81 -21.81
N VAL A 377 0.58 -18.15 -21.23
CA VAL A 377 0.84 -16.73 -21.51
C VAL A 377 1.80 -16.64 -22.69
N PHE A 378 1.52 -15.74 -23.62
CA PHE A 378 2.45 -15.29 -24.65
C PHE A 378 2.63 -13.76 -24.55
N SER A 379 3.85 -13.28 -24.71
CA SER A 379 4.15 -11.86 -24.56
C SER A 379 5.13 -11.42 -25.64
N THR A 380 4.82 -10.30 -26.29
CA THR A 380 5.75 -9.59 -27.17
C THR A 380 6.84 -8.87 -26.39
N LYS A 381 6.63 -8.65 -25.09
CA LYS A 381 7.56 -7.93 -24.22
C LYS A 381 8.56 -8.86 -23.53
N ARG A 382 8.14 -10.07 -23.15
CA ARG A 382 8.90 -10.96 -22.26
C ARG A 382 8.67 -12.44 -22.58
N ALA A 383 9.53 -13.02 -23.41
CA ALA A 383 9.56 -14.46 -23.63
C ALA A 383 10.99 -15.03 -23.69
N CYS A 384 11.11 -16.28 -23.27
CA CYS A 384 12.35 -17.01 -23.41
C CYS A 384 12.66 -17.24 -24.90
N PRO A 385 13.85 -16.89 -25.40
CA PRO A 385 14.23 -17.14 -26.79
C PRO A 385 14.44 -18.64 -27.10
N VAL A 386 14.72 -19.46 -26.08
CA VAL A 386 15.05 -20.89 -26.20
C VAL A 386 13.80 -21.77 -26.15
N CYS A 387 13.08 -21.79 -25.03
CA CYS A 387 11.92 -22.66 -24.83
C CYS A 387 10.57 -22.01 -25.16
N ALA A 388 10.57 -20.73 -25.56
CA ALA A 388 9.38 -19.94 -25.87
C ALA A 388 8.40 -19.69 -24.70
N THR A 389 8.73 -20.08 -23.46
CA THR A 389 7.94 -19.72 -22.27
C THR A 389 7.84 -18.20 -22.16
N SER A 390 6.62 -17.66 -22.10
CA SER A 390 6.45 -16.23 -21.84
C SER A 390 6.17 -15.96 -20.37
N TYR A 391 6.61 -14.78 -19.94
CA TYR A 391 6.54 -14.34 -18.55
C TYR A 391 5.67 -13.09 -18.46
N ALA A 392 4.99 -12.96 -17.33
CA ALA A 392 4.29 -11.72 -16.98
C ALA A 392 5.30 -10.57 -16.78
N GLU A 393 4.78 -9.34 -16.76
CA GLU A 393 5.58 -8.19 -16.35
C GLU A 393 5.98 -8.31 -14.87
N LEU A 394 7.16 -7.78 -14.53
CA LEU A 394 7.61 -7.80 -13.14
C LEU A 394 6.72 -6.88 -12.30
N ASP A 395 6.21 -7.45 -11.20
CA ASP A 395 5.39 -6.76 -10.20
C ASP A 395 6.11 -6.85 -8.85
N PRO A 396 6.13 -5.79 -8.00
CA PRO A 396 6.80 -5.84 -6.70
C PRO A 396 6.35 -7.01 -5.82
N ARG A 397 5.10 -7.48 -5.98
CA ARG A 397 4.55 -8.62 -5.24
C ARG A 397 5.22 -9.94 -5.61
N LEU A 398 5.79 -10.06 -6.81
CA LEU A 398 6.58 -11.23 -7.23
C LEU A 398 7.82 -11.42 -6.33
N PHE A 399 8.37 -10.33 -5.80
CA PHE A 399 9.52 -10.37 -4.90
C PHE A 399 9.11 -10.35 -3.42
N SER A 400 7.83 -10.55 -3.12
CA SER A 400 7.31 -10.61 -1.76
C SER A 400 7.06 -12.06 -1.34
N TYR A 401 7.77 -12.54 -0.33
CA TYR A 401 7.43 -13.80 0.34
C TYR A 401 6.22 -13.67 1.28
N ASN A 402 5.64 -12.48 1.42
CA ASN A 402 4.36 -12.24 2.09
C ASN A 402 3.18 -12.22 1.12
N SER A 403 3.39 -12.47 -0.18
CA SER A 403 2.33 -12.51 -1.17
C SER A 403 2.35 -13.85 -1.91
N LYS A 404 1.15 -14.37 -2.19
CA LYS A 404 0.99 -15.58 -3.02
C LYS A 404 1.69 -15.51 -4.37
N HIS A 405 1.84 -14.31 -4.91
CA HIS A 405 2.50 -14.07 -6.19
C HIS A 405 4.00 -14.34 -6.15
N GLY A 406 4.65 -14.13 -5.00
CA GLY A 406 6.10 -14.19 -4.88
C GLY A 406 6.62 -15.35 -4.03
N TRP A 407 5.81 -15.85 -3.11
CA TRP A 407 6.25 -16.87 -2.17
C TRP A 407 6.53 -18.23 -2.82
N CYS A 408 7.43 -19.02 -2.24
CA CYS A 408 7.61 -20.40 -2.64
C CYS A 408 6.34 -21.20 -2.27
N PRO A 409 5.72 -21.94 -3.22
CA PRO A 409 4.46 -22.65 -2.95
C PRO A 409 4.59 -23.78 -1.92
N ASP A 410 5.80 -24.30 -1.68
CA ASP A 410 6.01 -25.40 -0.75
C ASP A 410 6.19 -24.98 0.72
N CYS A 411 6.70 -23.77 0.94
CA CYS A 411 6.91 -23.21 2.27
C CYS A 411 6.09 -21.96 2.54
N VAL A 412 5.30 -21.50 1.58
CA VAL A 412 4.32 -20.42 1.79
C VAL A 412 5.04 -19.14 2.26
N GLY A 413 6.27 -18.93 1.78
CA GLY A 413 7.11 -17.78 2.11
C GLY A 413 7.85 -17.84 3.45
N THR A 414 7.69 -18.92 4.22
CA THR A 414 8.41 -19.08 5.51
C THR A 414 9.88 -19.47 5.32
N GLY A 415 10.22 -20.14 4.22
CA GLY A 415 11.57 -20.63 3.93
C GLY A 415 11.91 -21.96 4.60
N VAL A 416 11.06 -22.49 5.48
CA VAL A 416 11.28 -23.75 6.18
C VAL A 416 10.46 -24.89 5.60
N ARG A 417 10.82 -26.13 5.91
CA ARG A 417 10.05 -27.31 5.52
C ARG A 417 8.75 -27.36 6.33
N LEU A 418 7.62 -27.43 5.62
CA LEU A 418 6.28 -27.56 6.20
C LEU A 418 5.66 -28.91 5.86
N THR A 419 4.83 -29.46 6.76
CA THR A 419 3.90 -30.54 6.41
C THR A 419 2.73 -30.03 5.57
N LYS A 420 1.89 -30.93 5.06
CA LYS A 420 0.71 -30.57 4.26
C LYS A 420 -0.30 -29.76 5.07
N GLU A 421 -0.50 -30.10 6.33
CA GLU A 421 -1.41 -29.45 7.26
C GLU A 421 -0.89 -28.05 7.62
N GLN A 422 0.40 -27.94 7.97
CA GLN A 422 1.05 -26.66 8.28
C GLN A 422 1.02 -25.70 7.09
N ARG A 423 1.28 -26.22 5.88
CA ARG A 423 1.17 -25.46 4.62
C ARG A 423 -0.23 -24.90 4.43
N LYS A 424 -1.27 -25.72 4.61
CA LYS A 424 -2.66 -25.29 4.46
C LYS A 424 -3.04 -24.23 5.50
N ALA A 425 -2.56 -24.36 6.73
CA ALA A 425 -2.83 -23.38 7.78
C ALA A 425 -2.17 -22.02 7.53
N LEU A 426 -0.95 -22.01 6.98
CA LEU A 426 -0.18 -20.79 6.72
C LEU A 426 -0.48 -20.14 5.36
N ASP A 427 -1.30 -20.79 4.53
CA ASP A 427 -1.71 -20.30 3.22
C ASP A 427 -2.83 -19.26 3.34
N ASP A 428 -2.41 -17.99 3.44
CA ASP A 428 -3.28 -16.81 3.47
C ASP A 428 -4.06 -16.55 2.17
N SER A 429 -3.85 -17.35 1.10
CA SER A 429 -4.58 -17.22 -0.15
C SER A 429 -5.91 -17.98 -0.17
N VAL A 430 -6.09 -18.93 0.77
CA VAL A 430 -7.33 -19.70 0.92
C VAL A 430 -8.23 -18.99 1.92
N LEU A 431 -9.07 -18.07 1.43
CA LEU A 431 -10.15 -17.51 2.24
C LEU A 431 -11.09 -18.64 2.63
N ALA A 432 -11.41 -18.76 3.93
CA ALA A 432 -12.46 -19.64 4.39
C ALA A 432 -13.76 -19.31 3.63
N ALA A 433 -14.45 -20.35 3.15
CA ALA A 433 -15.64 -20.22 2.29
C ALA A 433 -16.82 -19.52 2.98
N ASP A 434 -16.79 -19.43 4.31
CA ASP A 434 -17.76 -18.71 5.11
C ASP A 434 -17.04 -17.59 5.85
N GLU A 435 -17.26 -16.35 5.45
CA GLU A 435 -17.60 -15.28 6.39
C GLU A 435 -18.06 -14.03 5.64
N LYS A 436 -19.24 -13.54 6.02
CA LYS A 436 -19.94 -12.37 5.49
C LYS A 436 -19.21 -11.07 5.87
N GLY A 437 -18.02 -10.84 5.32
CA GLY A 437 -17.33 -9.56 5.41
C GLY A 437 -17.02 -9.08 6.84
N ARG A 438 -16.92 -9.99 7.82
CA ARG A 438 -16.33 -9.66 9.12
C ARG A 438 -14.82 -9.65 8.99
N GLU A 439 -14.21 -8.67 9.65
CA GLU A 439 -12.76 -8.49 9.70
C GLU A 439 -12.09 -9.79 10.12
N GLN A 440 -11.10 -10.21 9.34
CA GLN A 440 -10.25 -11.35 9.69
C GLN A 440 -9.58 -11.04 11.03
N SER A 441 -9.68 -11.99 11.97
CA SER A 441 -8.84 -11.95 13.16
C SER A 441 -7.38 -11.95 12.72
N PHE A 442 -6.62 -10.92 13.13
CA PHE A 442 -5.19 -10.76 12.85
C PHE A 442 -4.29 -11.82 13.51
N ALA A 443 -4.86 -12.92 14.03
CA ALA A 443 -4.10 -13.99 14.64
C ALA A 443 -3.42 -14.80 13.54
N GLU A 444 -2.10 -14.67 13.40
CA GLU A 444 -1.32 -15.66 12.65
C GLU A 444 -1.65 -17.05 13.26
N PRO A 445 -2.03 -18.04 12.45
CA PRO A 445 -2.31 -19.37 12.98
C PRO A 445 -1.05 -19.89 13.67
N GLU A 446 -1.14 -20.14 14.98
CA GLU A 446 -0.05 -20.74 15.74
C GLU A 446 0.09 -22.19 15.30
N VAL A 447 1.07 -22.42 14.43
CA VAL A 447 1.46 -23.75 14.01
C VAL A 447 2.60 -24.23 14.90
N GLU A 448 2.32 -25.23 15.72
CA GLU A 448 3.30 -25.94 16.55
C GLU A 448 4.21 -26.85 15.67
N ASP A 449 5.39 -27.18 16.18
CA ASP A 449 6.34 -28.13 15.59
C ASP A 449 6.76 -27.84 14.13
N VAL A 450 6.87 -26.57 13.77
CA VAL A 450 7.47 -26.18 12.48
C VAL A 450 8.97 -26.45 12.51
N SER A 451 9.44 -27.25 11.55
CA SER A 451 10.86 -27.62 11.43
C SER A 451 11.75 -26.39 11.18
N ASP A 452 12.97 -26.40 11.74
CA ASP A 452 14.04 -25.45 11.37
C ASP A 452 14.77 -25.83 10.07
N ALA A 453 14.44 -27.00 9.48
CA ALA A 453 15.05 -27.43 8.24
C ALA A 453 14.63 -26.51 7.08
N ALA A 454 15.59 -26.08 6.27
CA ALA A 454 15.31 -25.27 5.09
C ALA A 454 14.36 -26.00 4.13
N CYS A 455 13.43 -25.24 3.54
CA CYS A 455 12.55 -25.76 2.50
C CYS A 455 13.39 -26.34 1.35
N PRO A 456 13.16 -27.59 0.90
CA PRO A 456 13.98 -28.20 -0.15
C PRO A 456 13.82 -27.50 -1.50
N THR A 457 12.65 -26.92 -1.78
CA THR A 457 12.31 -26.29 -3.07
C THR A 457 12.97 -24.92 -3.26
N CYS A 458 12.93 -24.08 -2.22
CA CYS A 458 13.54 -22.75 -2.27
C CYS A 458 14.89 -22.68 -1.54
N GLN A 459 15.32 -23.73 -0.85
CA GLN A 459 16.53 -23.76 -0.04
C GLN A 459 16.61 -22.57 0.93
N GLY A 460 15.51 -22.28 1.63
CA GLY A 460 15.43 -21.17 2.59
C GLY A 460 15.22 -19.77 2.00
N THR A 461 15.27 -19.60 0.67
CA THR A 461 15.16 -18.26 0.03
C THR A 461 13.75 -17.65 0.02
N ARG A 462 12.73 -18.41 0.43
CA ARG A 462 11.32 -17.99 0.59
C ARG A 462 10.56 -17.65 -0.69
N LEU A 463 11.24 -17.31 -1.78
CA LEU A 463 10.63 -16.90 -3.05
C LEU A 463 10.45 -18.06 -4.04
N ASN A 464 9.48 -17.89 -4.96
CA ASN A 464 9.20 -18.83 -6.03
C ASN A 464 10.34 -18.87 -7.08
N PRO A 465 10.35 -19.87 -7.99
CA PRO A 465 11.38 -19.97 -9.02
C PRO A 465 11.47 -18.74 -9.95
N VAL A 466 10.33 -18.11 -10.29
CA VAL A 466 10.29 -16.98 -11.23
C VAL A 466 11.00 -15.76 -10.66
N ALA A 467 10.70 -15.40 -9.41
CA ALA A 467 11.31 -14.28 -8.70
C ALA A 467 12.82 -14.48 -8.49
N ARG A 468 13.24 -15.72 -8.22
CA ARG A 468 14.66 -16.08 -8.06
C ARG A 468 15.44 -16.04 -9.37
N ALA A 469 14.75 -16.13 -10.50
CA ALA A 469 15.34 -16.04 -11.83
C ALA A 469 15.43 -14.59 -12.35
N VAL A 470 15.13 -13.57 -11.53
CA VAL A 470 15.39 -12.18 -11.89
C VAL A 470 16.74 -11.76 -11.33
N LEU A 471 17.63 -11.33 -12.20
CA LEU A 471 18.99 -10.96 -11.86
C LEU A 471 19.19 -9.46 -12.06
N LEU A 472 19.81 -8.81 -11.09
CA LEU A 472 20.29 -7.44 -11.21
C LEU A 472 21.73 -7.49 -11.73
N GLU A 473 21.94 -6.91 -12.91
CA GLU A 473 23.25 -6.85 -13.56
C GLU A 473 24.03 -5.62 -13.08
N SER A 474 25.36 -5.74 -12.99
CA SER A 474 26.27 -4.65 -12.62
C SER A 474 27.49 -4.71 -13.53
N GLY A 475 27.64 -3.73 -14.42
CA GLY A 475 28.70 -3.73 -15.43
C GLY A 475 28.78 -5.03 -16.23
N THR A 476 29.94 -5.69 -16.22
CA THR A 476 30.16 -7.00 -16.90
C THR A 476 30.08 -8.19 -15.94
N ALA A 477 29.69 -7.97 -14.69
CA ALA A 477 29.62 -9.03 -13.69
C ALA A 477 28.39 -9.90 -13.89
N GLN A 478 28.46 -11.15 -13.41
CA GLN A 478 27.32 -12.05 -13.40
C GLN A 478 26.19 -11.45 -12.54
N GLY A 479 24.99 -11.37 -13.10
CA GLY A 479 23.85 -10.79 -12.40
C GLY A 479 23.49 -11.54 -11.12
N ILE A 480 23.00 -10.82 -10.12
CA ILE A 480 22.66 -11.37 -8.80
C ILE A 480 21.15 -11.36 -8.56
N ALA A 481 20.60 -12.47 -8.07
CA ALA A 481 19.19 -12.54 -7.67
C ALA A 481 18.95 -11.77 -6.36
N ILE A 482 17.73 -11.27 -6.16
CA ILE A 482 17.38 -10.53 -4.92
C ILE A 482 17.62 -11.37 -3.66
N THR A 483 17.46 -12.69 -3.78
CA THR A 483 17.73 -13.65 -2.69
C THR A 483 19.22 -13.83 -2.41
N GLY A 484 20.09 -13.52 -3.38
CA GLY A 484 21.53 -13.46 -3.19
C GLY A 484 21.91 -12.27 -2.32
N LEU A 485 21.37 -11.08 -2.63
CA LEU A 485 21.53 -9.89 -1.77
C LEU A 485 20.99 -10.13 -0.37
N ALA A 486 19.82 -10.77 -0.24
CA ALA A 486 19.21 -11.09 1.05
C ALA A 486 20.05 -11.99 1.97
N ARG A 487 21.02 -12.72 1.42
CA ARG A 487 21.91 -13.62 2.16
C ARG A 487 23.20 -12.95 2.62
N MET A 488 23.51 -11.77 2.07
CA MET A 488 24.70 -11.00 2.45
C MET A 488 24.49 -10.38 3.84
N SER A 489 25.57 -10.24 4.58
CA SER A 489 25.59 -9.34 5.72
C SER A 489 25.35 -7.90 5.27
N VAL A 490 24.88 -7.03 6.17
CA VAL A 490 24.65 -5.61 5.86
C VAL A 490 25.92 -4.93 5.33
N SER A 491 27.09 -5.29 5.87
CA SER A 491 28.38 -4.76 5.43
C SER A 491 28.73 -5.19 4.00
N GLU A 492 28.52 -6.46 3.66
CA GLU A 492 28.74 -6.97 2.29
C GLU A 492 27.75 -6.35 1.30
N LEU A 493 26.48 -6.22 1.70
CA LEU A 493 25.43 -5.60 0.89
C LEU A 493 25.78 -4.14 0.57
N ARG A 494 26.22 -3.38 1.57
CA ARG A 494 26.69 -2.00 1.39
C ARG A 494 27.85 -1.94 0.40
N HIS A 495 28.86 -2.78 0.57
CA HIS A 495 30.00 -2.81 -0.34
C HIS A 495 29.60 -3.17 -1.77
N TRP A 496 28.64 -4.08 -1.92
CA TRP A 496 28.09 -4.45 -3.22
C TRP A 496 27.39 -3.28 -3.91
N PHE A 497 26.58 -2.50 -3.18
CA PHE A 497 25.92 -1.31 -3.72
C PHE A 497 26.89 -0.16 -4.02
N GLU A 498 27.93 0.04 -3.21
CA GLU A 498 29.00 1.01 -3.49
C GLU A 498 29.75 0.66 -4.80
N GLY A 499 29.84 -0.62 -5.14
CA GLY A 499 30.43 -1.12 -6.39
C GLY A 499 29.44 -1.28 -7.56
N LEU A 500 28.16 -0.93 -7.39
CA LEU A 500 27.14 -1.12 -8.41
C LEU A 500 27.34 -0.15 -9.58
N GLN A 501 27.58 -0.69 -10.77
CA GLN A 501 27.80 0.09 -11.99
C GLN A 501 26.57 0.03 -12.89
N LEU A 502 25.81 1.13 -12.91
CA LEU A 502 24.67 1.34 -13.79
C LEU A 502 24.98 2.45 -14.80
N GLN A 503 24.40 2.37 -16.00
CA GLN A 503 24.64 3.34 -17.07
C GLN A 503 23.33 3.85 -17.67
N GLY A 504 23.35 5.10 -18.16
CA GLY A 504 22.22 5.72 -18.85
C GLY A 504 20.94 5.70 -18.02
N ARG A 505 19.86 5.19 -18.62
CA ARG A 505 18.52 5.13 -18.02
C ARG A 505 18.49 4.38 -16.68
N ASP A 506 19.28 3.33 -16.52
CA ASP A 506 19.25 2.50 -15.31
C ASP A 506 19.85 3.24 -14.12
N ALA A 507 20.87 4.07 -14.36
CA ALA A 507 21.45 4.95 -13.35
C ALA A 507 20.45 6.04 -12.91
N ASP A 508 19.71 6.63 -13.85
CA ASP A 508 18.69 7.64 -13.54
C ASP A 508 17.56 7.08 -12.67
N ILE A 509 17.12 5.85 -12.94
CA ILE A 509 16.10 5.15 -12.14
C ILE A 509 16.64 4.80 -10.75
N ALA A 510 17.89 4.34 -10.66
CA ALA A 510 18.49 3.92 -9.40
C ALA A 510 18.82 5.10 -8.46
N ARG A 511 19.10 6.28 -9.01
CA ARG A 511 19.51 7.48 -8.25
C ARG A 511 18.62 7.79 -7.06
N ASP A 512 17.31 7.64 -7.23
CA ASP A 512 16.32 7.98 -6.20
C ASP A 512 16.01 6.79 -5.26
N LEU A 513 16.35 5.56 -5.66
CA LEU A 513 16.10 4.34 -4.88
C LEU A 513 17.29 3.92 -4.00
N LEU A 514 18.52 4.11 -4.47
CA LEU A 514 19.72 3.67 -3.76
C LEU A 514 19.96 4.37 -2.41
N PRO A 515 19.66 5.67 -2.21
CA PRO A 515 19.84 6.30 -0.91
C PRO A 515 18.94 5.75 0.21
N GLU A 516 17.82 5.13 -0.15
CA GLU A 516 16.86 4.51 0.79
C GLU A 516 17.25 3.07 1.17
N ILE A 517 18.17 2.45 0.42
CA ILE A 517 18.69 1.09 0.61
C ILE A 517 20.01 1.15 1.37
#